data_AF-A0A5D2L1P4-F1
#
_entry.id   AF-A0A5D2L1P4-F1
#
_cell.length_a   1.000
_cell.length_b   1.000
_cell.length_c   1.000
_cell.angle_alpha   90.00
_cell.angle_beta   90.00
_cell.angle_gamma   90.00
#
_symmetry.space_group_name_H-M   'P 1'
#
loop_
_entity.id
_entity.type
_entity.pdbx_description
1 polymer ?
#
loop_
_entity_poly.entity_id
_entity_poly.type
_entity_poly.pdbx_seq_one_letter_code
_entity_poly.pdbx_strand_id
1 'polypeptide(L)'
;LGQSVANDLTMNFKSKRLARSIFHVHRSLSTFLLYKYDILWAFLIISSAIPILTFLIFGVLVPIRNGLEKLSSYESGIEQMVFVAMNFDVLKVLVFIEAFISVLLLIVSSVCA
;
A
#
# COMPACT_ATOMS: atom_id res chain seq x y z
N LEU A 1 -43.07 -19.30 -45.64
CA LEU A 1 -42.61 -20.08 -44.48
C LEU A 1 -41.07 -20.22 -44.43
N GLY A 2 -40.39 -20.57 -45.54
CA GLY A 2 -38.93 -20.78 -45.56
C GLY A 2 -38.05 -19.55 -45.23
N GLN A 3 -38.43 -18.33 -45.66
CA GLN A 3 -37.66 -17.12 -45.33
C GLN A 3 -37.71 -16.74 -43.85
N SER A 4 -38.85 -16.98 -43.16
CA SER A 4 -38.99 -16.69 -41.73
C SER A 4 -38.10 -17.60 -40.88
N VAL A 5 -38.02 -18.88 -41.25
CA VAL A 5 -37.13 -19.86 -40.58
C VAL A 5 -35.65 -19.53 -40.84
N ALA A 6 -35.29 -19.09 -42.05
CA ALA A 6 -33.92 -18.68 -42.37
C ALA A 6 -33.49 -17.42 -41.58
N ASN A 7 -34.39 -16.46 -41.39
CA ASN A 7 -34.13 -15.25 -40.61
C ASN A 7 -33.98 -15.55 -39.11
N ASP A 8 -34.76 -16.49 -38.59
CA ASP A 8 -34.68 -16.91 -37.19
C ASP A 8 -33.36 -17.66 -36.89
N LEU A 9 -32.97 -18.58 -37.77
CA LEU A 9 -31.69 -19.29 -37.69
C LEU A 9 -30.49 -18.33 -37.79
N THR A 10 -30.54 -17.34 -38.67
CA THR A 10 -29.47 -16.35 -38.81
C THR A 10 -29.39 -15.41 -37.61
N MET A 11 -30.52 -15.00 -37.02
CA MET A 11 -30.55 -14.27 -35.75
C MET A 11 -29.98 -15.10 -34.58
N ASN A 12 -30.35 -16.37 -34.47
CA ASN A 12 -29.83 -17.26 -33.42
C ASN A 12 -28.30 -17.47 -33.55
N PHE A 13 -27.81 -17.64 -34.78
CA PHE A 13 -26.39 -17.82 -35.04
C PHE A 13 -25.57 -16.56 -34.74
N LYS A 14 -26.08 -15.38 -35.13
CA LYS A 14 -25.46 -14.08 -34.85
C LYS A 14 -25.45 -13.79 -33.35
N SER A 15 -26.56 -14.08 -32.65
CA SER A 15 -26.68 -13.96 -31.19
C SER A 15 -25.68 -14.86 -30.46
N LYS A 16 -25.56 -16.13 -30.86
CA LYS A 16 -24.56 -17.07 -30.30
C LYS A 16 -23.12 -16.69 -30.59
N ARG A 17 -22.83 -16.01 -31.71
CA ARG A 17 -21.50 -15.45 -32.00
C ARG A 17 -21.22 -14.20 -31.18
N LEU A 18 -22.20 -13.33 -31.00
CA LEU A 18 -22.10 -12.12 -30.17
C LEU A 18 -21.87 -12.47 -28.69
N ALA A 19 -22.64 -13.40 -28.14
CA ALA A 19 -22.46 -13.87 -26.76
C ALA A 19 -21.06 -14.43 -26.52
N ARG A 20 -20.52 -15.21 -27.46
CA ARG A 20 -19.13 -15.69 -27.41
C ARG A 20 -18.10 -14.57 -27.51
N SER A 21 -18.32 -13.58 -28.39
CA SER A 21 -17.42 -12.43 -28.53
C SER A 21 -17.38 -11.57 -27.25
N ILE A 22 -18.54 -11.30 -26.65
CA ILE A 22 -18.65 -10.54 -25.39
C ILE A 22 -17.94 -11.28 -24.26
N PHE A 23 -18.14 -12.60 -24.14
CA PHE A 23 -17.42 -13.41 -23.15
C PHE A 23 -15.89 -13.37 -23.38
N HIS A 24 -15.45 -13.35 -24.63
CA HIS A 24 -14.03 -13.28 -24.97
C HIS A 24 -13.40 -11.92 -24.64
N VAL A 25 -14.12 -10.83 -24.90
CA VAL A 25 -13.71 -9.46 -24.54
C VAL A 25 -13.73 -9.27 -23.02
N HIS A 26 -14.76 -9.76 -22.35
CA HIS A 26 -14.85 -9.76 -20.88
C HIS A 26 -13.70 -10.54 -20.24
N ARG A 27 -13.36 -11.72 -20.79
CA ARG A 27 -12.23 -12.54 -20.31
C ARG A 27 -10.88 -11.82 -20.49
N SER A 28 -10.71 -11.07 -21.58
CA SER A 28 -9.51 -10.24 -21.80
C SER A 28 -9.43 -9.06 -20.83
N LEU A 29 -10.55 -8.41 -20.52
CA LEU A 29 -10.62 -7.26 -19.63
C LEU A 29 -10.34 -7.66 -18.17
N SER A 30 -10.84 -8.81 -17.74
CA SER A 30 -10.61 -9.37 -16.40
C SER A 30 -9.13 -9.67 -16.15
N THR A 31 -8.41 -10.26 -17.11
CA THR A 31 -6.97 -10.53 -16.99
C THR A 31 -6.15 -9.24 -16.82
N PHE A 32 -6.55 -8.16 -17.49
CA PHE A 32 -5.87 -6.85 -17.38
C PHE A 32 -6.11 -6.17 -16.03
N LEU A 33 -7.33 -6.25 -15.49
CA LEU A 33 -7.65 -5.70 -14.17
C LEU A 33 -6.97 -6.48 -13.04
N LEU A 34 -6.92 -7.80 -13.13
CA LEU A 34 -6.20 -8.65 -12.17
C LEU A 34 -4.69 -8.36 -12.17
N TYR A 35 -4.08 -8.24 -13.36
CA TYR A 35 -2.67 -7.88 -13.48
C TYR A 35 -2.36 -6.50 -12.88
N LYS A 36 -3.25 -5.52 -13.09
CA LYS A 36 -3.07 -4.17 -12.54
C LYS A 36 -3.27 -4.14 -11.02
N TYR A 37 -4.19 -4.94 -10.48
CA TYR A 37 -4.41 -5.08 -9.03
C TYR A 37 -3.20 -5.71 -8.33
N ASP A 38 -2.62 -6.77 -8.90
CA ASP A 38 -1.41 -7.44 -8.38
C ASP A 38 -0.22 -6.48 -8.26
N ILE A 39 0.01 -5.67 -9.30
CA ILE A 39 1.09 -4.66 -9.31
C ILE A 39 0.85 -3.58 -8.26
N LEU A 40 -0.39 -3.11 -8.09
CA LEU A 40 -0.73 -2.11 -7.08
C LEU A 40 -0.49 -2.67 -5.67
N TRP A 41 -0.83 -3.94 -5.44
CA TRP A 41 -0.58 -4.62 -4.17
C TRP A 41 0.91 -4.71 -3.84
N ALA A 42 1.73 -5.14 -4.81
CA ALA A 42 3.18 -5.20 -4.65
C ALA A 42 3.78 -3.81 -4.37
N PHE A 43 3.33 -2.79 -5.11
CA PHE A 43 3.80 -1.41 -4.92
C PHE A 43 3.42 -0.85 -3.55
N LEU A 44 2.24 -1.21 -3.04
CA LEU A 44 1.75 -0.80 -1.73
C LEU A 44 2.58 -1.40 -0.58
N ILE A 45 2.96 -2.68 -0.69
CA ILE A 45 3.88 -3.34 0.23
C ILE A 45 5.26 -2.67 0.20
N ILE A 46 5.81 -2.44 -1.00
CA ILE A 46 7.13 -1.79 -1.16
C ILE A 46 7.10 -0.35 -0.64
N SER A 47 6.07 0.42 -0.97
CA SER A 47 5.90 1.80 -0.51
C SER A 47 5.71 1.89 1.01
N SER A 48 5.12 0.87 1.63
CA SER A 48 5.02 0.77 3.08
C SER A 48 6.39 0.42 3.72
N ALA A 49 7.25 -0.33 3.03
CA ALA A 49 8.57 -0.68 3.53
C ALA A 49 9.56 0.51 3.53
N ILE A 50 9.46 1.42 2.56
CA ILE A 50 10.32 2.61 2.44
C ILE A 50 10.34 3.48 3.71
N PRO A 51 9.19 3.94 4.28
CA PRO A 51 9.19 4.77 5.47
C PRO A 51 9.78 4.06 6.69
N ILE A 52 9.61 2.74 6.81
CA ILE A 52 10.26 1.95 7.88
C ILE A 52 11.78 1.99 7.70
N LEU A 53 12.27 1.82 6.47
CA LEU A 53 13.70 1.82 6.19
C LEU A 53 14.31 3.20 6.44
N THR A 54 13.63 4.27 6.02
CA THR A 54 14.03 5.65 6.32
C THR A 54 14.06 5.90 7.82
N PHE A 55 13.03 5.45 8.55
CA PHE A 55 12.96 5.59 10.00
C PHE A 55 14.06 4.81 10.73
N LEU A 56 14.38 3.59 10.29
CA LEU A 56 15.45 2.79 10.87
C LEU A 56 16.81 3.50 10.72
N ILE A 57 17.09 4.03 9.53
CA ILE A 57 18.34 4.75 9.27
C ILE A 57 18.38 6.05 10.08
N PHE A 58 17.29 6.81 10.13
CA PHE A 58 17.25 8.10 10.83
C PHE A 58 17.23 7.93 12.35
N GLY A 59 16.46 6.97 12.86
CA GLY A 59 16.32 6.64 14.27
C GLY A 59 17.57 6.03 14.88
N VAL A 60 18.42 5.38 14.09
CA VAL A 60 19.76 4.94 14.54
C VAL A 60 20.80 6.06 14.40
N LEU A 61 20.74 6.86 13.32
CA LEU A 61 21.77 7.86 13.02
C LEU A 61 21.64 9.15 13.85
N VAL A 62 20.42 9.58 14.16
CA VAL A 62 20.14 10.81 14.95
C VAL A 62 20.62 10.72 16.40
N PRO A 63 20.36 9.63 17.17
CA PRO A 63 20.85 9.52 18.54
C PRO A 63 22.38 9.49 18.61
N ILE A 64 23.04 8.89 17.63
CA ILE A 64 24.52 8.85 17.54
C ILE A 64 25.10 10.26 17.41
N ARG A 65 24.42 11.15 16.67
CA ARG A 65 24.84 12.56 16.54
C ARG A 65 24.50 13.37 17.80
N ASN A 66 23.24 13.38 18.22
CA ASN A 66 22.77 14.22 19.34
C ASN A 66 23.39 13.85 20.70
N GLY A 67 23.77 12.58 20.92
CA GLY A 67 24.46 12.13 22.14
C GLY A 67 25.95 12.52 22.19
N LEU A 68 26.57 12.78 21.03
CA LEU A 68 27.99 13.09 20.90
C LEU A 68 28.30 14.59 21.09
N GLU A 69 27.41 15.47 20.63
CA GLU A 69 27.59 16.94 20.69
C GLU A 69 27.35 17.53 22.09
N LYS A 70 26.74 16.77 23.01
CA LYS A 70 26.27 17.25 24.32
C LYS A 70 27.12 16.82 25.52
N LEU A 71 28.13 15.97 25.30
CA LEU A 71 29.03 15.50 26.37
C LEU A 71 30.10 16.52 26.78
N SER A 72 30.26 17.64 26.06
CA SER A 72 31.41 18.54 26.29
C SER A 72 31.16 19.78 27.14
N SER A 73 29.93 20.18 27.54
CA SER A 73 29.77 21.56 28.07
C SER A 73 28.63 21.90 29.06
N TYR A 74 27.84 21.00 29.66
CA TYR A 74 26.73 21.47 30.54
C TYR A 74 26.41 20.57 31.74
N GLU A 75 27.05 20.84 32.88
CA GLU A 75 26.96 20.03 34.10
C GLU A 75 25.86 20.48 35.10
N SER A 76 24.96 21.42 34.75
CA SER A 76 24.19 22.18 35.77
C SER A 76 22.65 22.15 35.66
N GLY A 77 22.06 21.27 34.83
CA GLY A 77 20.59 21.13 34.69
C GLY A 77 20.12 19.94 33.86
N ILE A 78 20.98 18.94 33.70
CA ILE A 78 20.98 17.94 32.62
C ILE A 78 20.05 16.74 32.86
N GLU A 79 19.64 16.45 34.09
CA GLU A 79 18.75 15.31 34.38
C GLU A 79 17.37 15.46 33.72
N GLN A 80 16.85 16.69 33.61
CA GLN A 80 15.56 16.94 32.98
C GLN A 80 15.65 17.00 31.45
N MET A 81 16.75 17.53 30.89
CA MET A 81 16.91 17.63 29.44
C MET A 81 17.17 16.26 28.79
N VAL A 82 17.90 15.37 29.47
CA VAL A 82 18.15 14.00 29.01
C VAL A 82 16.86 13.20 28.98
N PHE A 83 16.04 13.27 30.04
CA PHE A 83 14.74 12.60 30.07
C PHE A 83 13.76 13.14 29.02
N VAL A 84 13.72 14.45 28.78
CA VAL A 84 12.87 15.06 27.73
C VAL A 84 13.34 14.65 26.32
N ALA A 85 14.66 14.58 26.07
CA ALA A 85 15.20 14.13 24.79
C ALA A 85 14.92 12.64 24.52
N MET A 86 15.11 11.78 25.53
CA MET A 86 14.80 10.35 25.44
C MET A 86 13.29 10.11 25.22
N ASN A 87 12.42 10.88 25.89
CA ASN A 87 10.98 10.80 25.66
C ASN A 87 10.58 11.27 24.26
N PHE A 88 11.27 12.25 23.69
CA PHE A 88 10.97 12.74 22.35
C PHE A 88 11.26 11.70 21.26
N ASP A 89 12.33 10.92 21.42
CA ASP A 89 12.64 9.81 20.51
C ASP A 89 11.62 8.68 20.65
N VAL A 90 11.26 8.28 21.87
CA VAL A 90 10.28 7.19 22.10
C VAL A 90 8.87 7.55 21.64
N LEU A 91 8.40 8.78 21.92
CA LEU A 91 7.09 9.24 21.47
C LEU A 91 7.02 9.34 19.94
N LYS A 92 8.11 9.77 19.28
CA LYS A 92 8.20 9.76 17.82
C LYS A 92 8.13 8.36 17.24
N VAL A 93 8.85 7.40 17.83
CA VAL A 93 8.78 5.98 17.42
C VAL A 93 7.35 5.46 17.57
N LEU A 94 6.71 5.72 18.71
CA LEU A 94 5.37 5.21 19.01
C LEU A 94 4.31 5.77 18.04
N VAL A 95 4.30 7.10 17.82
CA VAL A 95 3.37 7.75 16.87
C VAL A 95 3.63 7.28 15.44
N PHE A 96 4.89 7.03 15.07
CA PHE A 96 5.24 6.46 13.77
C PHE A 96 4.72 5.03 13.61
N ILE A 97 4.91 4.17 14.62
CA ILE A 97 4.39 2.79 14.62
C ILE A 97 2.86 2.80 14.57
N GLU A 98 2.20 3.67 15.34
CA GLU A 98 0.75 3.81 15.34
C GLU A 98 0.21 4.18 13.94
N ALA A 99 0.78 5.23 13.33
CA ALA A 99 0.42 5.65 11.98
C ALA A 99 0.69 4.53 10.95
N PHE A 100 1.81 3.82 11.10
CA PHE A 100 2.19 2.71 10.24
C PHE A 100 1.22 1.53 10.32
N ILE A 101 0.82 1.13 11.54
CA ILE A 101 -0.18 0.08 11.77
C ILE A 101 -1.54 0.53 11.20
N SER A 102 -1.91 1.80 11.38
CA SER A 102 -3.17 2.34 10.84
C SER A 102 -3.20 2.29 9.31
N VAL A 103 -2.08 2.59 8.64
CA VAL A 103 -1.93 2.43 7.18
C VAL A 103 -1.99 0.96 6.76
N LEU A 104 -1.32 0.05 7.48
CA LEU A 104 -1.42 -1.39 7.22
C LEU A 104 -2.85 -1.90 7.35
N LEU A 105 -3.58 -1.48 8.39
CA LEU A 105 -4.98 -1.82 8.58
C LEU A 105 -5.87 -1.25 7.48
N LEU A 106 -5.62 -0.02 7.01
CA LEU A 106 -6.31 0.56 5.86
C LEU A 106 -6.08 -0.26 4.59
N ILE A 107 -4.84 -0.71 4.37
CA ILE A 107 -4.47 -1.55 3.22
C ILE A 107 -5.21 -2.89 3.29
N VAL A 108 -5.13 -3.58 4.43
CA VAL A 108 -5.83 -4.86 4.63
C VAL A 108 -7.34 -4.69 4.49
N SER A 109 -7.90 -3.62 5.07
CA SER A 109 -9.33 -3.33 4.96
C SER A 109 -9.76 -3.01 3.53
N SER A 110 -8.91 -2.36 2.72
CA SER A 110 -9.16 -2.09 1.29
C SER A 110 -9.17 -3.38 0.45
N VAL A 111 -8.56 -4.44 0.95
CA VAL A 111 -8.43 -5.73 0.27
C VAL A 111 -9.48 -6.72 0.73
N CYS A 112 -9.88 -6.62 2.00
CA CYS A 112 -10.91 -7.46 2.60
C CYS A 112 -12.34 -6.91 2.49
N ALA A 113 -12.52 -5.67 2.01
CA ALA A 113 -13.82 -5.06 1.70
C ALA A 113 -14.21 -5.27 0.24
#